data_AF-A0A2V7LFW8-F1
#
_entry.id   AF-A0A2V7LFW8-F1
#
_cell.length_a   1.000
_cell.length_b   1.000
_cell.length_c   1.000
_cell.angle_alpha   90.00
_cell.angle_beta   90.00
_cell.angle_gamma   90.00
#
_symmetry.space_group_name_H-M   'P 1'
#
loop_
_entity.id
_entity.type
_entity.pdbx_description
1 polymer ?
#
loop_
_entity_poly.entity_id
_entity_poly.type
_entity_poly.pdbx_seq_one_letter_code
_entity_poly.pdbx_strand_id
1 'polypeptide(L)'
;MRALPAPLPPVPGLPRFTGGAVGYLGYDLVRTVERLPHAPADTLGVPDAIMMIADTLVILDNLFGRAIVVANVEVAPGAPPAERLRLYDAAVARVDDMVERLGQQHNLAPLALRNGLPSPPLATDSRYPRAAFERDVARVLEYVGAGDTFQTVLSRRQEAAGAVDPLLLYRYLRALNPAPYLYYLGLDDFALVGSSPEVLVRVTGDEVTVRPIAGTAHRGRTPETDDILAKALREDAKEVAEHRMLVDLGRNDVGRVAVYGSVRVTELLAVERYSHVQHLVPMRAPWDTSDGARATSTPPSPFAARWCGRTGWWCRPVLGSWPTLIRRASSTRRRQRPRPCSAPSHWRRRVTNEVSPASIFSACV
;
A
#
# COMPACT_ATOMS: atom_id res chain seq x y z
N MET A 1 -1.66 -23.83 13.44
CA MET A 1 -2.16 -22.86 12.44
C MET A 1 -3.30 -23.52 11.68
N ARG A 2 -4.48 -22.90 11.65
CA ARG A 2 -5.55 -23.29 10.72
C ARG A 2 -5.04 -23.02 9.30
N ALA A 3 -5.21 -23.96 8.37
CA ALA A 3 -4.87 -23.71 6.98
C ALA A 3 -5.74 -22.55 6.45
N LEU A 4 -5.17 -21.71 5.57
CA LEU A 4 -5.98 -20.71 4.89
C LEU A 4 -7.06 -21.43 4.08
N PRO A 5 -8.33 -21.01 4.17
CA PRO A 5 -9.39 -21.63 3.40
C PRO A 5 -9.08 -21.51 1.90
N ALA A 6 -9.50 -22.50 1.13
CA ALA A 6 -9.40 -22.46 -0.33
C ALA A 6 -10.11 -21.21 -0.88
N PRO A 7 -9.69 -20.68 -2.05
CA PRO A 7 -10.37 -19.57 -2.69
C PRO A 7 -11.87 -19.89 -2.84
N LEU A 8 -12.72 -18.97 -2.39
CA LEU A 8 -14.16 -19.13 -2.54
C LEU A 8 -14.52 -19.09 -4.03
N PRO A 9 -15.39 -19.99 -4.52
CA PRO A 9 -15.83 -19.94 -5.90
C PRO A 9 -16.62 -18.65 -6.16
N PRO A 10 -16.49 -18.02 -7.34
CA PRO A 10 -17.29 -16.86 -7.67
C PRO A 10 -18.77 -17.26 -7.73
N VAL A 11 -19.61 -16.50 -7.03
CA VAL A 11 -21.06 -16.68 -7.03
C VAL A 11 -21.68 -15.58 -7.90
N PRO A 12 -22.44 -15.92 -8.95
CA PRO A 12 -23.11 -14.94 -9.79
C PRO A 12 -23.97 -13.97 -8.96
N GLY A 13 -23.84 -12.66 -9.23
CA GLY A 13 -24.57 -11.61 -8.54
C GLY A 13 -23.92 -11.11 -7.23
N LEU A 14 -22.89 -11.78 -6.72
CA LEU A 14 -22.11 -11.31 -5.58
C LEU A 14 -20.87 -10.51 -6.03
N PRO A 15 -20.39 -9.57 -5.18
CA PRO A 15 -19.17 -8.82 -5.45
C PRO A 15 -17.92 -9.70 -5.39
N ARG A 16 -16.79 -9.13 -5.78
CA ARG A 16 -15.51 -9.87 -5.92
C ARG A 16 -14.98 -10.47 -4.62
N PHE A 17 -15.30 -9.86 -3.49
CA PHE A 17 -14.87 -10.31 -2.17
C PHE A 17 -16.09 -10.75 -1.36
N THR A 18 -16.20 -12.05 -1.15
CA THR A 18 -17.29 -12.69 -0.41
C THR A 18 -16.81 -13.39 0.85
N GLY A 19 -15.53 -13.27 1.20
CA GLY A 19 -14.91 -13.89 2.36
C GLY A 19 -13.45 -14.28 2.10
N GLY A 20 -12.73 -14.60 3.17
CA GLY A 20 -11.31 -14.95 3.11
C GLY A 20 -10.49 -14.32 4.21
N ALA A 21 -9.18 -14.26 4.01
CA ALA A 21 -8.26 -13.69 4.99
C ALA A 21 -8.22 -12.15 4.88
N VAL A 22 -8.43 -11.46 6.00
CA VAL A 22 -8.39 -9.98 6.11
C VAL A 22 -7.49 -9.61 7.29
N GLY A 23 -6.53 -8.71 7.08
CA GLY A 23 -5.60 -8.35 8.15
C GLY A 23 -4.49 -7.45 7.64
N TYR A 24 -3.31 -7.57 8.26
CA TYR A 24 -2.13 -6.78 7.87
C TYR A 24 -0.86 -7.64 7.82
N LEU A 25 0.08 -7.16 7.01
CA LEU A 25 1.44 -7.66 6.90
C LEU A 25 2.38 -6.51 7.28
N GLY A 26 3.07 -6.64 8.41
CA GLY A 26 4.04 -5.68 8.92
C GLY A 26 5.29 -5.61 8.06
N TYR A 27 5.94 -4.45 8.06
CA TYR A 27 7.12 -4.19 7.24
C TYR A 27 8.26 -5.19 7.49
N ASP A 28 8.50 -5.57 8.74
CA ASP A 28 9.61 -6.44 9.11
C ASP A 28 9.50 -7.87 8.55
N LEU A 29 8.34 -8.28 8.00
CA LEU A 29 8.22 -9.50 7.20
C LEU A 29 9.20 -9.56 6.03
N VAL A 30 9.64 -8.42 5.49
CA VAL A 30 10.67 -8.40 4.44
C VAL A 30 11.92 -9.17 4.88
N ARG A 31 12.25 -9.18 6.18
CA ARG A 31 13.44 -9.86 6.70
C ARG A 31 13.38 -11.38 6.57
N THR A 32 12.20 -11.94 6.30
CA THR A 32 12.02 -13.36 5.98
C THR A 32 12.42 -13.70 4.54
N VAL A 33 12.45 -12.70 3.65
CA VAL A 33 12.74 -12.88 2.22
C VAL A 33 14.03 -12.21 1.78
N GLU A 34 14.48 -11.18 2.49
CA GLU A 34 15.72 -10.45 2.21
C GLU A 34 16.61 -10.38 3.44
N ARG A 35 17.93 -10.42 3.19
CA ARG A 35 18.91 -10.27 4.25
C ARG A 35 19.14 -8.80 4.57
N LEU A 36 18.45 -8.30 5.59
CA LEU A 36 18.62 -6.96 6.11
C LEU A 36 19.34 -7.00 7.48
N PRO A 37 20.67 -6.78 7.52
CA PRO A 37 21.40 -6.75 8.79
C PRO A 37 20.99 -5.52 9.62
N HIS A 38 21.20 -5.58 10.95
CA HIS A 38 20.92 -4.48 11.89
C HIS A 38 19.44 -4.11 11.99
N ALA A 39 18.59 -5.06 12.44
CA ALA A 39 17.21 -4.73 12.76
C ALA A 39 17.14 -3.67 13.87
N PRO A 40 16.26 -2.66 13.75
CA PRO A 40 16.00 -1.73 14.84
C PRO A 40 15.38 -2.47 16.03
N ALA A 41 15.44 -1.87 17.21
CA ALA A 41 14.74 -2.41 18.37
C ALA A 41 13.23 -2.44 18.12
N ASP A 42 12.59 -3.55 18.43
CA ASP A 42 11.12 -3.60 18.48
C ASP A 42 10.64 -2.74 19.64
N THR A 43 9.89 -1.70 19.28
CA THR A 43 9.32 -0.73 20.23
C THR A 43 7.80 -0.70 20.17
N LEU A 44 7.18 -1.51 19.30
CA LEU A 44 5.72 -1.59 19.15
C LEU A 44 5.18 -2.85 19.80
N GLY A 45 5.95 -3.95 19.82
CA GLY A 45 5.51 -5.23 20.38
C GLY A 45 4.30 -5.82 19.64
N VAL A 46 4.12 -5.46 18.36
CA VAL A 46 3.03 -5.96 17.52
C VAL A 46 3.52 -7.12 16.65
N PRO A 47 2.66 -8.09 16.31
CA PRO A 47 3.07 -9.19 15.44
C PRO A 47 3.47 -8.71 14.04
N ASP A 48 4.35 -9.46 13.37
CA ASP A 48 4.72 -9.23 11.98
C ASP A 48 3.55 -9.41 11.00
N ALA A 49 2.54 -10.20 11.36
CA ALA A 49 1.34 -10.40 10.56
C ALA A 49 0.16 -10.83 11.43
N ILE A 50 -1.04 -10.34 11.12
CA ILE A 50 -2.30 -10.87 11.64
C ILE A 50 -3.26 -11.00 10.48
N MET A 51 -3.89 -12.18 10.33
CA MET A 51 -4.91 -12.45 9.31
C MET A 51 -6.14 -13.07 9.98
N MET A 52 -7.27 -12.37 9.94
CA MET A 52 -8.59 -12.83 10.37
C MET A 52 -9.26 -13.60 9.23
N ILE A 53 -9.95 -14.69 9.53
CA ILE A 53 -10.80 -15.37 8.54
C ILE A 53 -12.19 -14.73 8.59
N ALA A 54 -12.48 -13.86 7.63
CA ALA A 54 -13.78 -13.26 7.45
C ALA A 54 -14.71 -14.26 6.76
N ASP A 55 -15.47 -15.00 7.56
CA ASP A 55 -16.46 -15.95 7.09
C ASP A 55 -17.87 -15.36 7.01
N THR A 56 -18.21 -14.39 7.87
CA THR A 56 -19.46 -13.60 7.80
C THR A 56 -19.17 -12.15 7.44
N LEU A 57 -19.88 -11.63 6.44
CA LEU A 57 -19.64 -10.29 5.88
C LEU A 57 -20.96 -9.55 5.66
N VAL A 58 -20.92 -8.24 5.88
CA VAL A 58 -21.93 -7.29 5.39
C VAL A 58 -21.27 -6.44 4.32
N ILE A 59 -21.75 -6.57 3.09
CA ILE A 59 -21.17 -5.90 1.93
C ILE A 59 -22.10 -4.77 1.52
N LEU A 60 -21.61 -3.54 1.66
CA LEU A 60 -22.36 -2.34 1.34
C LEU A 60 -22.08 -1.91 -0.10
N ASP A 61 -23.09 -2.04 -0.95
CA ASP A 61 -23.07 -1.55 -2.32
C ASP A 61 -23.77 -0.20 -2.37
N ASN A 62 -22.96 0.85 -2.26
CA ASN A 62 -23.43 2.23 -2.22
C ASN A 62 -24.04 2.69 -3.56
N LEU A 63 -23.69 2.04 -4.68
CA LEU A 63 -24.22 2.42 -5.99
C LEU A 63 -25.70 2.08 -6.10
N PHE A 64 -26.08 0.90 -5.62
CA PHE A 64 -27.47 0.43 -5.62
C PHE A 64 -28.17 0.61 -4.26
N GLY A 65 -27.50 1.20 -3.26
CA GLY A 65 -28.07 1.43 -1.94
C GLY A 65 -28.49 0.14 -1.22
N ARG A 66 -27.72 -0.95 -1.38
CA ARG A 66 -28.05 -2.28 -0.83
C ARG A 66 -26.97 -2.79 0.11
N ALA A 67 -27.39 -3.55 1.11
CA ALA A 67 -26.51 -4.35 1.97
C ALA A 67 -26.70 -5.84 1.63
N ILE A 68 -25.60 -6.55 1.41
CA ILE A 68 -25.60 -7.98 1.10
C ILE A 68 -24.92 -8.71 2.26
N VAL A 69 -25.64 -9.62 2.91
CA VAL A 69 -25.09 -10.44 3.99
C VAL A 69 -24.65 -11.79 3.41
N VAL A 70 -23.41 -12.17 3.68
CA VAL A 70 -22.82 -13.45 3.25
C VAL A 70 -22.31 -14.19 4.48
N ALA A 71 -22.66 -15.47 4.60
CA ALA A 71 -22.09 -16.36 5.60
C ALA A 71 -21.47 -17.59 4.92
N ASN A 72 -20.15 -17.70 5.00
CA ASN A 72 -19.40 -18.82 4.48
C ASN A 72 -19.31 -19.91 5.55
N VAL A 73 -19.45 -21.15 5.12
CA VAL A 73 -19.24 -22.34 5.94
C VAL A 73 -18.20 -23.23 5.28
N GLU A 74 -17.25 -23.69 6.08
CA GLU A 74 -16.28 -24.68 5.65
C GLU A 74 -16.95 -26.06 5.65
N VAL A 75 -16.98 -26.72 4.50
CA VAL A 75 -17.58 -28.05 4.33
C VAL A 75 -16.46 -29.04 4.09
N ALA A 76 -16.29 -30.01 4.98
CA ALA A 76 -15.29 -31.06 4.83
C ALA A 76 -15.54 -31.87 3.54
N PRO A 77 -14.49 -32.25 2.79
CA PRO A 77 -14.63 -33.13 1.64
C PRO A 77 -15.34 -34.44 2.04
N GLY A 78 -16.40 -34.81 1.32
CA GLY A 78 -17.17 -36.03 1.61
C GLY A 78 -18.13 -35.91 2.80
N ALA A 79 -18.37 -34.71 3.35
CA ALA A 79 -19.33 -34.51 4.43
C ALA A 79 -20.71 -35.11 4.08
N PRO A 80 -21.30 -35.92 4.99
CA PRO A 80 -22.59 -36.56 4.76
C PRO A 80 -23.71 -35.52 4.58
N PRO A 81 -24.81 -35.87 3.88
CA PRO A 81 -25.91 -34.93 3.62
C PRO A 81 -26.47 -34.26 4.88
N ALA A 82 -26.59 -35.00 5.99
CA ALA A 82 -27.07 -34.48 7.25
C ALA A 82 -26.15 -33.40 7.86
N GLU A 83 -24.82 -33.58 7.75
CA GLU A 83 -23.86 -32.58 8.21
C GLU A 83 -23.90 -31.32 7.34
N ARG A 84 -23.99 -31.50 6.02
CA ARG A 84 -24.12 -30.39 5.07
C ARG A 84 -25.38 -29.57 5.32
N LEU A 85 -26.50 -30.22 5.60
CA LEU A 85 -27.75 -29.55 5.97
C LEU A 85 -27.58 -28.77 7.27
N ARG A 86 -26.98 -29.37 8.31
CA ARG A 86 -26.70 -28.68 9.58
C ARG A 86 -25.81 -27.44 9.40
N LEU A 87 -24.77 -27.53 8.57
CA LEU A 87 -23.89 -26.40 8.26
C LEU A 87 -24.63 -25.30 7.50
N TYR A 88 -25.51 -25.68 6.55
CA TYR A 88 -26.35 -24.74 5.83
C TYR A 88 -27.32 -24.02 6.78
N ASP A 89 -28.03 -24.73 7.64
CA ASP A 89 -28.96 -24.14 8.61
C ASP A 89 -28.24 -23.19 9.57
N ALA A 90 -27.03 -23.52 10.01
CA ALA A 90 -26.19 -22.64 10.82
C ALA A 90 -25.72 -21.39 10.05
N ALA A 91 -25.47 -21.48 8.74
CA ALA A 91 -25.17 -20.33 7.90
C ALA A 91 -26.39 -19.40 7.75
N VAL A 92 -27.57 -19.98 7.51
CA VAL A 92 -28.84 -19.24 7.42
C VAL A 92 -29.11 -18.50 8.73
N ALA A 93 -28.98 -19.16 9.88
CA ALA A 93 -29.17 -18.52 11.18
C ALA A 93 -28.21 -17.33 11.41
N ARG A 94 -26.95 -17.42 10.95
CA ARG A 94 -26.01 -16.28 11.00
C ARG A 94 -26.41 -15.14 10.08
N VAL A 95 -26.95 -15.44 8.91
CA VAL A 95 -27.48 -14.43 7.99
C VAL A 95 -28.66 -13.72 8.63
N ASP A 96 -29.62 -14.48 9.18
CA ASP A 96 -30.82 -13.94 9.81
C ASP A 96 -30.45 -13.05 11.01
N ASP A 97 -29.52 -13.47 11.88
CA ASP A 97 -29.01 -12.65 13.00
C ASP A 97 -28.39 -11.33 12.51
N MET A 98 -27.58 -11.36 11.45
CA MET A 98 -27.01 -10.12 10.90
C MET A 98 -28.10 -9.21 10.31
N VAL A 99 -29.07 -9.77 9.59
CA VAL A 99 -30.18 -9.01 9.00
C VAL A 99 -31.03 -8.37 10.10
N GLU A 100 -31.36 -9.12 11.16
CA GLU A 100 -32.09 -8.60 12.31
C GLU A 100 -31.32 -7.44 12.97
N ARG A 101 -30.02 -7.65 13.25
CA ARG A 101 -29.16 -6.61 13.81
C ARG A 101 -29.10 -5.37 12.93
N LEU A 102 -28.99 -5.51 11.61
CA LEU A 102 -29.00 -4.38 10.68
C LEU A 102 -30.35 -3.63 10.66
N GLY A 103 -31.46 -4.33 10.92
CA GLY A 103 -32.80 -3.76 11.01
C GLY A 103 -33.09 -3.00 12.31
N GLN A 104 -32.25 -3.15 13.34
CA GLN A 104 -32.39 -2.43 14.60
C GLN A 104 -32.07 -0.93 14.45
N GLN A 105 -32.58 -0.11 15.38
CA GLN A 105 -32.22 1.31 15.45
C GLN A 105 -30.79 1.46 15.99
N HIS A 106 -29.90 2.03 15.16
CA HIS A 106 -28.52 2.32 15.54
C HIS A 106 -28.32 3.82 15.74
N ASN A 107 -28.04 4.23 16.98
CA ASN A 107 -27.77 5.61 17.31
C ASN A 107 -26.27 5.89 17.26
N LEU A 108 -25.80 6.39 16.11
CA LEU A 108 -24.45 6.92 15.97
C LEU A 108 -24.46 8.43 16.24
N ALA A 109 -23.69 8.86 17.23
CA ALA A 109 -23.53 10.29 17.52
C ALA A 109 -22.99 11.02 16.28
N PRO A 110 -23.60 12.15 15.84
CA PRO A 110 -23.11 12.93 14.71
C PRO A 110 -21.64 13.34 14.90
N LEU A 111 -20.87 13.33 13.81
CA LEU A 111 -19.50 13.85 13.85
C LEU A 111 -19.52 15.36 13.98
N ALA A 112 -18.93 15.87 15.06
CA ALA A 112 -18.64 17.28 15.20
C ALA A 112 -17.38 17.63 14.40
N LEU A 113 -17.53 17.91 13.11
CA LEU A 113 -16.45 18.46 12.29
C LEU A 113 -16.27 19.93 12.67
N ARG A 114 -15.19 20.22 13.41
CA ARG A 114 -14.81 21.60 13.71
C ARG A 114 -13.92 22.11 12.59
N ASN A 115 -14.22 23.31 12.09
CA ASN A 115 -13.31 24.01 11.18
C ASN A 115 -12.15 24.57 12.00
N GLY A 116 -10.92 24.24 11.59
CA GLY A 116 -9.68 24.73 12.21
C GLY A 116 -8.94 23.66 13.03
N LEU A 117 -7.63 23.87 13.19
CA LEU A 117 -6.80 23.01 14.03
C LEU A 117 -7.12 23.25 15.52
N PRO A 118 -7.14 22.21 16.36
CA PRO A 118 -7.26 22.40 17.79
C PRO A 118 -6.13 23.31 18.32
N SER A 119 -6.49 24.19 19.25
CA SER A 119 -5.56 25.07 19.94
C SER A 119 -5.64 24.79 21.45
N PRO A 120 -4.54 24.36 22.10
CA PRO A 120 -3.21 24.12 21.51
C PRO A 120 -3.19 22.88 20.59
N PRO A 121 -2.22 22.78 19.67
CA PRO A 121 -2.00 21.58 18.86
C PRO A 121 -1.78 20.36 19.74
N LEU A 122 -2.18 19.18 19.24
CA LEU A 122 -1.90 17.91 19.91
C LEU A 122 -0.37 17.73 20.06
N ALA A 123 0.09 17.57 21.30
CA ALA A 123 1.48 17.26 21.57
C ALA A 123 1.79 15.85 21.04
N THR A 124 2.87 15.74 20.26
CA THR A 124 3.36 14.46 19.75
C THR A 124 4.83 14.32 20.05
N ASP A 125 5.23 13.12 20.43
CA ASP A 125 6.62 12.75 20.66
C ASP A 125 7.16 11.90 19.52
N SER A 126 8.45 12.01 19.25
CA SER A 126 9.14 11.17 18.28
C SER A 126 10.51 10.80 18.81
N ARG A 127 10.81 9.49 18.79
CA ARG A 127 12.14 8.95 19.11
C ARG A 127 13.18 9.24 18.03
N TYR A 128 12.77 9.88 16.93
CA TYR A 128 13.64 10.29 15.84
C TYR A 128 13.68 11.83 15.75
N PRO A 129 14.60 12.49 16.49
CA PRO A 129 14.66 13.94 16.55
C PRO A 129 14.91 14.57 15.18
N ARG A 130 14.41 15.79 14.97
CA ARG A 130 14.57 16.54 13.72
C ARG A 130 16.02 16.62 13.25
N ALA A 131 16.95 16.98 14.15
CA ALA A 131 18.37 17.10 13.80
C ALA A 131 18.98 15.76 13.35
N ALA A 132 18.52 14.64 13.91
CA ALA A 132 18.93 13.32 13.46
C ALA A 132 18.36 13.00 12.08
N PHE A 133 17.08 13.31 11.85
CA PHE A 133 16.43 13.13 10.54
C PHE A 133 17.13 13.93 9.43
N GLU A 134 17.45 15.19 9.67
CA GLU A 134 18.14 16.06 8.69
C GLU A 134 19.57 15.55 8.39
N ARG A 135 20.29 15.07 9.40
CA ARG A 135 21.60 14.42 9.22
C ARG A 135 21.49 13.17 8.35
N ASP A 136 20.49 12.33 8.60
CA ASP A 136 20.33 11.07 7.90
C ASP A 136 19.80 11.29 6.47
N VAL A 137 19.03 12.36 6.23
CA VAL A 137 18.72 12.86 4.87
C VAL A 137 20.01 13.26 4.13
N ALA A 138 20.89 14.03 4.77
CA ALA A 138 22.17 14.41 4.15
C ALA A 138 23.02 13.18 3.81
N ARG A 139 23.03 12.16 4.68
CA ARG A 139 23.68 10.87 4.42
C ARG A 139 23.06 10.14 3.23
N VAL A 140 21.73 10.11 3.11
CA VAL A 140 21.06 9.52 1.95
C VAL A 140 21.47 10.23 0.66
N LEU A 141 21.59 11.56 0.67
CA LEU A 141 22.06 12.32 -0.49
C LEU A 141 23.52 11.97 -0.88
N GLU A 142 24.39 11.66 0.10
CA GLU A 142 25.73 11.12 -0.18
C GLU A 142 25.65 9.79 -0.91
N TYR A 143 24.78 8.87 -0.47
CA TYR A 143 24.57 7.57 -1.14
C TYR A 143 24.01 7.72 -2.54
N VAL A 144 23.09 8.66 -2.75
CA VAL A 144 22.58 9.00 -4.10
C VAL A 144 23.71 9.53 -4.98
N GLY A 145 24.53 10.45 -4.46
CA GLY A 145 25.69 10.99 -5.18
C GLY A 145 26.77 9.95 -5.50
N ALA A 146 26.91 8.93 -4.66
CA ALA A 146 27.82 7.80 -4.87
C ALA A 146 27.26 6.74 -5.85
N GLY A 147 25.97 6.81 -6.18
CA GLY A 147 25.27 5.83 -7.02
C GLY A 147 24.89 4.54 -6.29
N ASP A 148 24.87 4.55 -4.94
CA ASP A 148 24.47 3.39 -4.14
C ASP A 148 22.95 3.18 -4.14
N THR A 149 22.19 4.26 -4.29
CA THR A 149 20.73 4.25 -4.41
C THR A 149 20.25 5.37 -5.30
N PHE A 150 19.11 5.19 -5.99
CA PHE A 150 18.46 6.28 -6.72
C PHE A 150 17.57 7.12 -5.80
N GLN A 151 16.93 6.48 -4.82
CA GLN A 151 15.98 7.10 -3.89
C GLN A 151 15.90 6.29 -2.60
N THR A 152 15.65 6.96 -1.48
CA THR A 152 15.39 6.31 -0.19
C THR A 152 14.33 7.07 0.57
N VAL A 153 13.31 6.34 1.04
CA VAL A 153 12.19 6.91 1.79
C VAL A 153 12.51 6.78 3.28
N LEU A 154 12.83 7.91 3.91
CA LEU A 154 13.00 7.99 5.36
C LEU A 154 11.66 8.26 6.01
N SER A 155 11.35 7.51 7.08
CA SER A 155 10.14 7.71 7.88
C SER A 155 10.50 8.06 9.32
N ARG A 156 9.55 8.71 10.01
CA ARG A 156 9.62 8.94 11.46
C ARG A 156 8.25 8.65 12.07
N ARG A 157 8.25 8.02 13.24
CA ARG A 157 7.02 7.77 14.02
C ARG A 157 6.70 8.99 14.88
N GLN A 158 5.43 9.40 14.87
CA GLN A 158 4.88 10.35 15.84
C GLN A 158 3.94 9.60 16.77
N GLU A 159 4.11 9.79 18.07
CA GLU A 159 3.31 9.18 19.13
C GLU A 159 2.52 10.30 19.81
N ALA A 160 1.20 10.14 19.91
CA ALA A 160 0.34 11.05 20.67
C ALA A 160 -0.22 10.28 21.86
N ALA A 161 -0.05 10.82 23.07
CA ALA A 161 -0.62 10.23 24.27
C ALA A 161 -2.13 10.57 24.37
N GLY A 162 -2.93 9.59 24.78
CA GLY A 162 -4.34 9.77 25.06
C GLY A 162 -5.17 8.54 24.67
N ALA A 163 -6.29 8.35 25.36
CA ALA A 163 -7.30 7.39 24.94
C ALA A 163 -8.06 7.97 23.74
N VAL A 164 -7.88 7.36 22.57
CA VAL A 164 -8.62 7.70 21.35
C VAL A 164 -9.52 6.52 21.03
N ASP A 165 -10.83 6.76 20.88
CA ASP A 165 -11.74 5.77 20.30
C ASP A 165 -11.32 5.52 18.83
N PRO A 166 -10.83 4.31 18.48
CA PRO A 166 -10.31 4.05 17.15
C PRO A 166 -11.39 4.12 16.07
N LEU A 167 -12.65 3.81 16.39
CA LEU A 167 -13.76 3.95 15.45
C LEU A 167 -14.08 5.42 15.21
N LEU A 168 -14.04 6.25 16.26
CA LEU A 168 -14.20 7.70 16.12
C LEU A 168 -13.08 8.31 15.26
N LEU A 169 -11.83 7.87 15.45
CA LEU A 169 -10.70 8.29 14.62
C LEU A 169 -10.92 7.90 13.15
N TYR A 170 -11.35 6.67 12.88
CA TYR A 170 -11.70 6.20 11.53
C TYR A 170 -12.76 7.11 10.88
N ARG A 171 -13.81 7.43 11.64
CA ARG A 171 -14.91 8.30 11.18
C ARG A 171 -14.42 9.71 10.83
N TYR A 172 -13.53 10.30 11.64
CA TYR A 172 -12.90 11.58 11.33
C TYR A 172 -11.99 11.51 10.09
N LEU A 173 -11.16 10.47 9.97
CA LEU A 173 -10.29 10.28 8.80
C LEU A 173 -11.09 10.12 7.51
N ARG A 174 -12.16 9.32 7.52
CA ARG A 174 -13.06 9.14 6.38
C ARG A 174 -13.72 10.45 5.94
N ALA A 175 -14.07 11.32 6.88
CA ALA A 175 -14.72 12.59 6.58
C ALA A 175 -13.73 13.66 6.08
N LEU A 176 -12.52 13.73 6.65
CA LEU A 176 -11.54 14.79 6.38
C LEU A 176 -10.59 14.46 5.22
N ASN A 177 -10.20 13.19 5.06
CA ASN A 177 -9.26 12.75 4.04
C ASN A 177 -9.71 11.40 3.43
N PRO A 178 -10.81 11.39 2.65
CA PRO A 178 -11.27 10.18 2.00
C PRO A 178 -10.25 9.71 0.96
N ALA A 179 -9.88 8.43 1.03
CA ALA A 179 -9.02 7.77 0.06
C ALA A 179 -9.68 6.48 -0.47
N PRO A 180 -9.18 5.92 -1.59
CA PRO A 180 -9.72 4.68 -2.16
C PRO A 180 -9.65 3.48 -1.21
N TYR A 181 -8.70 3.46 -0.27
CA TYR A 181 -8.53 2.37 0.70
C TYR A 181 -8.64 2.90 2.13
N LEU A 182 -9.87 2.88 2.66
CA LEU A 182 -10.17 3.17 4.05
C LEU A 182 -10.30 1.86 4.83
N TYR A 183 -9.65 1.76 5.97
CA TYR A 183 -9.71 0.57 6.81
C TYR A 183 -9.77 0.89 8.30
N TYR A 184 -10.49 0.03 9.00
CA TYR A 184 -10.56 -0.08 10.45
C TYR A 184 -10.48 -1.57 10.77
N LEU A 185 -9.42 -1.97 11.46
CA LEU A 185 -9.23 -3.33 11.96
C LEU A 185 -9.19 -3.26 13.48
N GLY A 186 -10.29 -3.63 14.13
CA GLY A 186 -10.31 -3.86 15.57
C GLY A 186 -9.75 -5.24 15.87
N LEU A 187 -8.53 -5.29 16.40
CA LEU A 187 -7.87 -6.53 16.81
C LEU A 187 -7.91 -6.62 18.35
N ASP A 188 -7.46 -7.76 18.89
CA ASP A 188 -7.57 -8.04 20.33
C ASP A 188 -6.85 -6.99 21.19
N ASP A 189 -5.58 -6.70 20.90
CA ASP A 189 -4.75 -5.82 21.73
C ASP A 189 -4.63 -4.38 21.20
N PHE A 190 -4.93 -4.16 19.92
CA PHE A 190 -4.77 -2.86 19.26
C PHE A 190 -5.71 -2.71 18.06
N ALA A 191 -5.81 -1.48 17.53
CA ALA A 191 -6.58 -1.22 16.33
C ALA A 191 -5.68 -0.61 15.25
N LEU A 192 -5.87 -1.03 13.98
CA LEU A 192 -5.29 -0.33 12.83
C LEU A 192 -6.37 0.52 12.17
N VAL A 193 -6.05 1.79 11.98
CA VAL A 193 -6.95 2.76 11.36
C VAL A 193 -6.17 3.53 10.31
N GLY A 194 -6.71 3.64 9.10
CA GLY A 194 -6.02 4.40 8.06
C GLY A 194 -6.85 4.72 6.83
N SER A 195 -6.25 5.60 6.03
CA SER A 195 -6.76 6.09 4.76
C SER A 195 -5.59 6.10 3.78
N SER A 196 -5.44 5.03 3.00
CA SER A 196 -4.34 4.88 2.04
C SER A 196 -4.77 5.30 0.63
N PRO A 197 -4.01 6.17 -0.04
CA PRO A 197 -4.25 6.52 -1.43
C PRO A 197 -3.74 5.45 -2.41
N GLU A 198 -2.83 4.58 -1.97
CA GLU A 198 -2.06 3.69 -2.84
C GLU A 198 -2.36 2.21 -2.57
N VAL A 199 -2.28 1.41 -3.63
CA VAL A 199 -2.37 -0.05 -3.56
C VAL A 199 -1.00 -0.66 -3.76
N LEU A 200 -0.58 -1.51 -2.81
CA LEU A 200 0.67 -2.25 -2.93
C LEU A 200 0.59 -3.24 -4.11
N VAL A 201 -0.41 -4.12 -4.08
CA VAL A 201 -0.72 -5.05 -5.16
C VAL A 201 -2.20 -5.39 -5.15
N ARG A 202 -2.74 -5.66 -6.33
CA ARG A 202 -4.05 -6.28 -6.49
C ARG A 202 -3.92 -7.52 -7.34
N VAL A 203 -4.52 -8.62 -6.88
CA VAL A 203 -4.66 -9.84 -7.68
C VAL A 203 -6.15 -10.09 -7.90
N THR A 204 -6.56 -10.31 -9.14
CA THR A 204 -7.93 -10.68 -9.50
C THR A 204 -7.90 -11.75 -10.57
N GLY A 205 -8.40 -12.95 -10.25
CA GLY A 205 -8.20 -14.11 -11.12
C GLY A 205 -6.70 -14.33 -11.35
N ASP A 206 -6.30 -14.36 -12.61
CA ASP A 206 -4.90 -14.51 -13.02
C ASP A 206 -4.18 -13.16 -13.31
N GLU A 207 -4.85 -12.03 -13.04
CA GLU A 207 -4.29 -10.69 -13.28
C GLU A 207 -3.65 -10.14 -12.00
N VAL A 208 -2.37 -9.74 -12.09
CA VAL A 208 -1.65 -8.98 -11.06
C VAL A 208 -1.52 -7.53 -11.53
N THR A 209 -1.92 -6.60 -10.68
CA THR A 209 -1.81 -5.17 -10.94
C THR A 209 -1.05 -4.49 -9.80
N VAL A 210 -0.08 -3.65 -10.16
CA VAL A 210 0.57 -2.68 -9.27
C VAL A 210 0.30 -1.29 -9.82
N ARG A 211 0.10 -0.30 -8.94
CA ARG A 211 -0.15 1.09 -9.35
C ARG A 211 0.78 2.03 -8.59
N PRO A 212 2.08 2.08 -8.96
CA PRO A 212 3.01 2.99 -8.31
C PRO A 212 2.56 4.44 -8.51
N ILE A 213 2.49 5.19 -7.42
CA ILE A 213 2.18 6.62 -7.43
C ILE A 213 3.48 7.41 -7.33
N ALA A 214 3.67 8.38 -8.22
CA ALA A 214 4.84 9.27 -8.19
C ALA A 214 4.42 10.70 -8.53
N GLY A 215 5.22 11.68 -8.11
CA GLY A 215 4.92 13.09 -8.35
C GLY A 215 3.71 13.58 -7.56
N THR A 216 3.84 14.74 -6.94
CA THR A 216 2.76 15.35 -6.16
C THR A 216 2.69 16.83 -6.47
N ALA A 217 1.52 17.29 -6.88
CA ALA A 217 1.19 18.71 -6.97
C ALA A 217 -0.05 19.00 -6.12
N HIS A 218 -0.12 20.20 -5.55
CA HIS A 218 -1.35 20.67 -4.91
C HIS A 218 -2.47 20.87 -5.95
N ARG A 219 -3.73 20.81 -5.50
CA ARG A 219 -4.87 21.16 -6.34
C ARG A 219 -4.94 22.67 -6.57
N GLY A 220 -5.31 23.04 -7.80
CA GLY A 220 -5.62 24.42 -8.15
C GLY A 220 -6.91 24.89 -7.49
N ARG A 221 -7.03 26.20 -7.24
CA ARG A 221 -8.27 26.80 -6.71
C ARG A 221 -9.36 26.91 -7.77
N THR A 222 -8.99 26.88 -9.04
CA THR A 222 -9.89 26.87 -10.20
C THR A 222 -9.49 25.74 -11.16
N PRO A 223 -10.42 25.24 -12.00
CA PRO A 223 -10.11 24.21 -13.00
C PRO A 223 -8.90 24.56 -13.89
N GLU A 224 -8.79 25.82 -14.30
CA GLU A 224 -7.73 26.30 -15.17
C GLU A 224 -6.37 26.24 -14.47
N THR A 225 -6.31 26.69 -13.21
CA THR A 225 -5.08 26.57 -12.41
C THR A 225 -4.72 25.13 -12.12
N ASP A 226 -5.71 24.26 -11.93
CA ASP A 226 -5.52 22.83 -11.67
C ASP A 226 -4.91 22.12 -12.88
N ASP A 227 -5.37 22.46 -14.09
CA ASP A 227 -4.85 21.94 -15.36
C ASP A 227 -3.44 22.44 -15.66
N ILE A 228 -3.12 23.70 -15.33
CA ILE A 228 -1.75 24.22 -15.44
C ILE A 228 -0.80 23.45 -14.52
N LEU A 229 -1.20 23.21 -13.26
CA LEU A 229 -0.41 22.44 -12.31
C LEU A 229 -0.26 20.98 -12.76
N ALA A 230 -1.30 20.38 -13.33
CA ALA A 230 -1.26 19.02 -13.86
C ALA A 230 -0.30 18.92 -15.05
N LYS A 231 -0.32 19.91 -15.94
CA LYS A 231 0.59 19.98 -17.08
C LYS A 231 2.04 20.17 -16.62
N ALA A 232 2.29 21.10 -15.71
CA ALA A 232 3.61 21.33 -15.13
C ALA A 232 4.17 20.05 -14.48
N LEU A 233 3.35 19.30 -13.75
CA LEU A 233 3.74 18.02 -13.15
C LEU A 233 4.12 16.97 -14.20
N ARG A 234 3.38 16.89 -15.32
CA ARG A 234 3.69 15.96 -16.43
C ARG A 234 4.95 16.34 -17.22
N GLU A 235 5.29 17.62 -17.25
CA GLU A 235 6.42 18.15 -18.01
C GLU A 235 7.70 18.27 -17.15
N ASP A 236 7.58 18.12 -15.83
CA ASP A 236 8.74 18.10 -14.93
C ASP A 236 9.61 16.86 -15.19
N ALA A 237 10.79 17.10 -15.77
CA ALA A 237 11.74 16.05 -16.12
C ALA A 237 12.17 15.19 -14.92
N LYS A 238 12.21 15.76 -13.71
CA LYS A 238 12.55 15.02 -12.49
C LYS A 238 11.42 14.06 -12.13
N GLU A 239 10.19 14.55 -12.06
CA GLU A 239 9.02 13.75 -11.66
C GLU A 239 8.70 12.66 -12.70
N VAL A 240 8.88 12.96 -13.99
CA VAL A 240 8.78 11.97 -15.07
C VAL A 240 9.85 10.87 -14.94
N ALA A 241 11.09 11.22 -14.59
CA ALA A 241 12.15 10.25 -14.41
C ALA A 241 11.90 9.34 -13.20
N GLU A 242 11.48 9.92 -12.07
CA GLU A 242 11.10 9.18 -10.85
C GLU A 242 9.93 8.23 -11.11
N HIS A 243 8.89 8.71 -11.81
CA HIS A 243 7.75 7.87 -12.18
C HIS A 243 8.16 6.68 -13.06
N ARG A 244 8.97 6.92 -14.09
CA ARG A 244 9.45 5.83 -14.98
C ARG A 244 10.26 4.79 -14.20
N MET A 245 11.14 5.23 -13.31
CA MET A 245 11.91 4.34 -12.45
C MET A 245 11.00 3.45 -11.60
N LEU A 246 9.96 4.01 -10.98
CA LEU A 246 9.00 3.25 -10.16
C LEU A 246 8.14 2.30 -10.99
N VAL A 247 7.75 2.68 -12.20
CA VAL A 247 7.07 1.78 -13.13
C VAL A 247 7.98 0.61 -13.52
N ASP A 248 9.24 0.85 -13.84
CA ASP A 248 10.20 -0.21 -14.16
C ASP A 248 10.47 -1.13 -12.96
N LEU A 249 10.50 -0.59 -11.74
CA LEU A 249 10.54 -1.39 -10.52
C LEU A 249 9.31 -2.30 -10.42
N GLY A 250 8.10 -1.73 -10.55
CA GLY A 250 6.86 -2.50 -10.53
C GLY A 250 6.81 -3.60 -11.60
N ARG A 251 7.31 -3.33 -12.82
CA ARG A 251 7.44 -4.32 -13.90
C ARG A 251 8.38 -5.45 -13.52
N ASN A 252 9.53 -5.14 -12.91
CA ASN A 252 10.48 -6.14 -12.46
C ASN A 252 9.88 -7.06 -11.39
N ASP A 253 9.12 -6.51 -10.45
CA ASP A 253 8.52 -7.32 -9.39
C ASP A 253 7.36 -8.18 -9.88
N VAL A 254 6.48 -7.63 -10.71
CA VAL A 254 5.42 -8.43 -11.37
C VAL A 254 6.05 -9.49 -12.27
N GLY A 255 7.14 -9.17 -12.98
CA GLY A 255 7.87 -10.09 -13.85
C GLY A 255 8.45 -11.32 -13.15
N ARG A 256 8.66 -11.29 -11.82
CA ARG A 256 9.14 -12.45 -11.05
C ARG A 256 8.10 -13.55 -10.87
N VAL A 257 6.82 -13.19 -11.01
CA VAL A 257 5.67 -14.08 -10.75
C VAL A 257 4.75 -14.25 -11.96
N ALA A 258 4.80 -13.32 -12.92
CA ALA A 258 3.99 -13.34 -14.12
C ALA A 258 4.55 -14.29 -15.19
N VAL A 259 3.70 -14.65 -16.16
CA VAL A 259 4.11 -15.40 -17.35
C VAL A 259 5.08 -14.55 -18.17
N TYR A 260 6.12 -15.19 -18.71
CA TYR A 260 7.11 -14.48 -19.52
C TYR A 260 6.44 -13.75 -20.69
N GLY A 261 6.76 -12.47 -20.85
CA GLY A 261 6.19 -11.62 -21.90
C GLY A 261 4.75 -11.12 -21.65
N SER A 262 4.10 -11.48 -20.55
CA SER A 262 2.72 -11.05 -20.26
C SER A 262 2.63 -9.70 -19.53
N VAL A 263 3.74 -9.17 -19.00
CA VAL A 263 3.76 -7.90 -18.26
C VAL A 263 3.60 -6.73 -19.23
N ARG A 264 2.53 -5.95 -19.06
CA ARG A 264 2.22 -4.77 -19.88
C ARG A 264 2.09 -3.54 -19.01
N VAL A 265 2.55 -2.40 -19.52
CA VAL A 265 2.26 -1.08 -18.95
C VAL A 265 1.13 -0.48 -19.80
N THR A 266 -0.03 -0.24 -19.20
CA THR A 266 -1.23 0.21 -19.93
C THR A 266 -1.18 1.69 -20.26
N GLU A 267 -0.89 2.53 -19.27
CA GLU A 267 -0.75 3.98 -19.43
C GLU A 267 0.37 4.50 -18.54
N LEU A 268 1.03 5.56 -18.98
CA LEU A 268 2.13 6.23 -18.28
C LEU A 268 1.76 7.69 -18.07
N LEU A 269 2.17 8.25 -16.92
CA LEU A 269 2.06 9.70 -16.64
C LEU A 269 0.62 10.25 -16.67
N ALA A 270 -0.38 9.42 -16.37
CA ALA A 270 -1.75 9.90 -16.18
C ALA A 270 -1.82 10.72 -14.88
N VAL A 271 -2.69 11.74 -14.84
CA VAL A 271 -2.85 12.58 -13.64
C VAL A 271 -4.15 12.19 -12.96
N GLU A 272 -4.04 11.68 -11.73
CA GLU A 272 -5.18 11.37 -10.88
C GLU A 272 -5.33 12.47 -9.82
N ARG A 273 -6.54 13.03 -9.71
CA ARG A 273 -6.86 14.16 -8.83
C ARG A 273 -7.57 13.67 -7.57
N TYR A 274 -6.99 13.96 -6.41
CA TYR A 274 -7.56 13.75 -5.09
C TYR A 274 -8.07 15.08 -4.51
N SER A 275 -8.66 15.04 -3.31
CA SER A 275 -9.27 16.23 -2.68
C SER A 275 -8.30 17.40 -2.52
N HIS A 276 -7.03 17.13 -2.16
CA HIS A 276 -6.04 18.17 -1.83
C HIS A 276 -4.79 18.15 -2.71
N VAL A 277 -4.53 17.02 -3.38
CA VAL A 277 -3.35 16.80 -4.21
C VAL A 277 -3.71 16.10 -5.51
N GLN A 278 -2.78 16.10 -6.47
CA GLN A 278 -2.83 15.30 -7.69
C GLN A 278 -1.49 14.61 -7.92
N HIS A 279 -1.52 13.42 -8.51
CA HIS A 279 -0.35 12.56 -8.68
C HIS A 279 -0.20 12.02 -10.10
N LEU A 280 1.03 11.68 -10.49
CA LEU A 280 1.28 10.87 -11.68
C LEU A 280 1.08 9.39 -11.35
N VAL A 281 0.15 8.76 -12.04
CA VAL A 281 -0.19 7.35 -11.87
C VAL A 281 -0.18 6.63 -13.22
N PRO A 282 0.13 5.33 -13.25
CA PRO A 282 -0.29 4.50 -14.35
C PRO A 282 -1.81 4.27 -14.19
N MET A 283 -2.57 4.71 -15.19
CA MET A 283 -4.01 4.49 -15.23
C MET A 283 -4.32 3.21 -16.03
N ARG A 284 -5.38 2.53 -15.61
CA ARG A 284 -5.99 1.44 -16.37
C ARG A 284 -7.19 2.03 -17.09
N ALA A 285 -7.17 2.07 -18.41
CA ALA A 285 -8.42 2.18 -19.17
C ALA A 285 -9.32 0.98 -18.80
N PRO A 286 -10.65 1.16 -18.63
CA PRO A 286 -11.56 0.03 -18.53
C PRO A 286 -11.35 -0.86 -19.75
N TRP A 287 -11.10 -2.15 -19.54
CA TRP A 287 -10.91 -3.10 -20.64
C TRP A 287 -12.23 -3.21 -21.39
N ASP A 288 -12.20 -2.91 -22.70
CA ASP A 288 -13.27 -3.29 -23.61
C ASP A 288 -13.27 -4.81 -23.75
N THR A 289 -14.40 -5.44 -23.41
CA THR A 289 -14.58 -6.90 -23.47
C THR A 289 -14.82 -7.42 -24.89
N SER A 290 -14.66 -6.58 -25.92
CA SER A 290 -14.95 -6.92 -27.31
C SER A 290 -13.86 -7.74 -28.03
N ASP A 291 -12.61 -7.73 -27.57
CA ASP A 291 -11.53 -8.50 -28.21
C ASP A 291 -11.16 -9.78 -27.44
N GLY A 292 -11.79 -10.88 -27.86
CA GLY A 292 -11.56 -12.22 -27.35
C GLY A 292 -10.17 -12.76 -27.68
N ALA A 293 -9.25 -12.69 -26.73
CA ALA A 293 -8.05 -13.53 -26.69
C ALA A 293 -8.15 -14.50 -25.50
N ARG A 294 -8.52 -15.75 -25.78
CA ARG A 294 -8.48 -16.85 -24.80
C ARG A 294 -7.03 -17.08 -24.35
N ALA A 295 -6.73 -16.85 -23.08
CA ALA A 295 -5.57 -17.43 -22.42
C ALA A 295 -5.84 -18.92 -22.18
N THR A 296 -4.90 -19.76 -22.60
CA THR A 296 -5.00 -21.22 -22.53
C THR A 296 -4.99 -21.72 -21.09
N SER A 297 -5.87 -22.68 -20.80
CA SER A 297 -6.12 -23.28 -19.50
C SER A 297 -4.92 -24.09 -19.01
N THR A 298 -4.22 -23.59 -18.00
CA THR A 298 -3.41 -24.39 -17.07
C THR A 298 -3.77 -23.93 -15.66
N PRO A 299 -4.14 -24.82 -14.71
CA PRO A 299 -4.61 -24.38 -13.41
C PRO A 299 -3.42 -23.83 -12.59
N PRO A 300 -3.46 -22.58 -12.07
CA PRO A 300 -2.38 -22.09 -11.23
C PRO A 300 -2.53 -22.57 -9.78
N SER A 301 -1.44 -23.13 -9.25
CA SER A 301 -1.20 -23.37 -7.82
C SER A 301 -1.26 -22.05 -7.02
N PRO A 302 -1.47 -22.04 -5.69
CA PRO A 302 -1.84 -20.85 -4.93
C PRO A 302 -0.78 -19.74 -5.03
N PHE A 303 -1.12 -18.71 -5.81
CA PHE A 303 -0.27 -17.62 -6.26
C PHE A 303 0.16 -16.66 -5.13
N ALA A 304 -0.70 -16.46 -4.12
CA ALA A 304 -0.45 -15.57 -2.99
C ALA A 304 0.81 -15.97 -2.17
N ALA A 305 1.10 -17.27 -2.05
CA ALA A 305 2.28 -17.77 -1.35
C ALA A 305 3.59 -17.50 -2.11
N ARG A 306 3.57 -17.43 -3.45
CA ARG A 306 4.75 -17.10 -4.26
C ARG A 306 5.09 -15.62 -4.26
N TRP A 307 4.09 -14.76 -4.10
CA TRP A 307 4.29 -13.31 -4.15
C TRP A 307 5.06 -12.81 -2.92
N CYS A 308 4.64 -13.22 -1.71
CA CYS A 308 5.39 -12.95 -0.48
C CYS A 308 6.84 -13.43 -0.57
N GLY A 309 7.10 -14.63 -1.10
CA GLY A 309 8.43 -15.23 -1.14
C GLY A 309 9.42 -14.71 -2.19
N ARG A 310 9.05 -13.78 -3.09
CA ARG A 310 9.91 -13.40 -4.24
C ARG A 310 10.10 -11.89 -4.50
N THR A 311 9.30 -10.99 -3.93
CA THR A 311 9.29 -9.56 -4.31
C THR A 311 10.07 -8.62 -3.40
N GLY A 312 11.10 -9.11 -2.69
CA GLY A 312 11.90 -8.40 -1.68
C GLY A 312 12.59 -7.06 -2.04
N TRP A 313 12.33 -6.44 -3.20
CA TRP A 313 13.07 -5.26 -3.64
C TRP A 313 12.48 -3.91 -3.21
N TRP A 314 11.17 -3.83 -2.93
CA TRP A 314 10.55 -2.59 -2.41
C TRP A 314 11.02 -2.23 -1.00
N CYS A 315 11.62 -3.18 -0.28
CA CYS A 315 12.02 -3.05 1.10
C CYS A 315 13.53 -3.23 1.27
N ARG A 316 14.34 -2.54 0.45
CA ARG A 316 15.76 -2.33 0.75
C ARG A 316 15.97 -1.01 1.50
N PRO A 317 16.11 -1.02 2.84
CA PRO A 317 16.81 0.04 3.54
C PRO A 317 18.32 -0.18 3.38
N VAL A 318 19.01 0.76 2.73
CA VAL A 318 20.35 1.13 3.20
C VAL A 318 20.09 2.05 4.37
N LEU A 319 20.01 1.51 5.59
CA LEU A 319 20.21 2.21 6.86
C LEU A 319 20.08 1.20 8.00
N GLY A 320 21.23 0.62 8.36
CA GLY A 320 21.48 0.24 9.74
C GLY A 320 22.07 1.45 10.44
N SER A 321 21.59 1.77 11.63
CA SER A 321 22.24 2.69 12.54
C SER A 321 23.65 2.17 12.87
N TRP A 322 24.69 2.93 12.53
CA TRP A 322 26.06 2.64 12.93
C TRP A 322 26.59 3.77 13.80
N PRO A 323 27.10 3.45 15.01
CA PRO A 323 28.24 4.15 15.57
C PRO A 323 29.39 3.16 15.72
N THR A 324 29.94 2.63 14.62
CA THR A 324 31.33 2.12 14.62
C THR A 324 31.84 1.84 13.21
N LEU A 325 33.06 2.33 12.94
CA LEU A 325 33.91 1.99 11.81
C LEU A 325 33.90 0.48 11.51
N ILE A 326 33.63 0.10 10.26
CA ILE A 326 34.26 -1.08 9.66
C ILE A 326 34.77 -0.71 8.26
N ARG A 327 36.09 -0.50 8.18
CA ARG A 327 36.87 -0.59 6.94
C ARG A 327 36.50 -1.90 6.23
N ARG A 328 36.03 -1.83 4.98
CA ARG A 328 36.07 -3.02 4.12
C ARG A 328 37.53 -3.40 3.89
N ALA A 329 37.91 -4.55 4.43
CA ALA A 329 39.14 -5.24 4.11
C ALA A 329 39.19 -5.52 2.60
N SER A 330 40.39 -5.30 2.07
CA SER A 330 40.83 -5.54 0.70
C SER A 330 40.46 -6.93 0.18
N SER A 331 39.78 -6.97 -0.97
CA SER A 331 39.95 -8.06 -1.93
C SER A 331 40.51 -7.49 -3.23
N THR A 332 41.77 -7.80 -3.48
CA THR A 332 42.52 -7.60 -4.72
C THR A 332 41.71 -7.90 -5.97
N ARG A 333 41.38 -6.87 -6.77
CA ARG A 333 41.21 -7.00 -8.23
C ARG A 333 41.92 -5.85 -8.94
N ARG A 334 42.71 -6.25 -9.94
CA ARG A 334 43.61 -5.45 -10.77
C ARG A 334 42.94 -4.21 -11.35
N ARG A 335 43.66 -3.09 -11.29
CA ARG A 335 43.41 -1.88 -12.07
C ARG A 335 43.32 -2.21 -13.56
N GLN A 336 42.19 -1.90 -14.17
CA GLN A 336 42.12 -1.50 -15.58
C GLN A 336 41.49 -0.11 -15.64
N ARG A 337 42.22 0.85 -16.21
CA ARG A 337 41.76 2.22 -16.44
C ARG A 337 40.71 2.22 -17.57
N PRO A 338 39.59 2.95 -17.45
CA PRO A 338 38.86 3.42 -18.61
C PRO A 338 39.46 4.75 -19.10
N ARG A 339 39.57 4.90 -20.42
CA ARG A 339 39.91 6.14 -21.14
C ARG A 339 38.79 7.18 -20.99
N PRO A 340 39.08 8.50 -21.13
CA PRO A 340 38.10 9.54 -20.89
C PRO A 340 37.13 9.67 -22.08
N CYS A 341 35.82 9.62 -21.82
CA CYS A 341 34.81 10.17 -22.70
C CYS A 341 34.47 11.58 -22.23
N SER A 342 34.61 12.54 -23.14
CA SER A 342 34.28 13.95 -23.00
C SER A 342 32.78 14.16 -22.76
N ALA A 343 32.41 14.78 -21.63
CA ALA A 343 31.09 15.36 -21.40
C ALA A 343 31.16 16.90 -21.45
N PRO A 344 30.19 17.61 -22.04
CA PRO A 344 30.22 19.06 -22.14
C PRO A 344 30.00 19.74 -20.78
N SER A 345 30.79 20.78 -20.54
CA SER A 345 30.81 21.58 -19.32
C SER A 345 29.70 22.63 -19.30
N HIS A 346 28.49 22.30 -18.84
CA HIS A 346 27.46 23.31 -18.50
C HIS A 346 26.52 22.86 -17.38
N TRP A 347 27.06 22.59 -16.18
CA TRP A 347 26.28 22.63 -14.94
C TRP A 347 27.16 23.13 -13.80
N ARG A 348 27.35 24.46 -13.73
CA ARG A 348 27.85 25.14 -12.52
C ARG A 348 26.81 26.17 -12.08
N ARG A 349 26.32 25.97 -10.85
CA ARG A 349 25.66 26.92 -9.94
C ARG A 349 24.27 27.45 -10.34
N ARG A 350 23.25 26.97 -9.60
CA ARG A 350 22.47 27.77 -8.62
C ARG A 350 21.90 26.80 -7.59
N VAL A 351 22.54 26.71 -6.42
CA VAL A 351 21.93 26.15 -5.22
C VAL A 351 21.22 27.33 -4.57
N THR A 352 19.93 27.47 -4.84
CA THR A 352 19.03 28.30 -4.03
C THR A 352 18.32 27.35 -3.08
N ASN A 353 18.57 27.55 -1.79
CA ASN A 353 17.89 26.90 -0.68
C ASN A 353 16.38 27.13 -0.81
N GLU A 354 15.63 26.07 -1.07
CA GLU A 354 14.22 25.93 -0.72
C GLU A 354 13.87 24.43 -0.85
N VAL A 355 14.13 23.68 0.22
CA VAL A 355 13.67 22.29 0.33
C VAL A 355 12.24 22.33 0.84
N SER A 356 11.28 22.24 -0.10
CA SER A 356 9.88 21.99 0.24
C SER A 356 9.70 20.52 0.62
N PRO A 357 9.20 20.18 1.82
CA PRO A 357 9.04 18.81 2.25
C PRO A 357 7.77 18.20 1.63
N ALA A 358 7.88 17.64 0.43
CA ALA A 358 6.84 16.77 -0.12
C ALA A 358 6.87 15.43 0.64
N SER A 359 5.84 15.22 1.47
CA SER A 359 5.70 14.06 2.33
C SER A 359 5.05 12.93 1.54
N ILE A 360 5.82 11.95 1.05
CA ILE A 360 5.27 10.72 0.48
C ILE A 360 4.95 9.77 1.64
N PHE A 361 3.66 9.67 2.00
CA PHE A 361 3.15 8.64 2.89
C PHE A 361 2.80 7.41 2.04
N SER A 362 3.60 6.35 2.12
CA SER A 362 3.17 5.02 1.69
C SER A 362 2.96 4.18 2.95
N ALA A 363 1.71 3.96 3.32
CA ALA A 363 1.33 3.00 4.34
C ALA A 363 0.98 1.69 3.62
N CYS A 364 1.82 0.67 3.80
CA CYS A 364 1.46 -0.70 3.43
C CYS A 364 0.38 -1.19 4.40
N VAL A 365 -0.81 -1.48 3.89
CA VAL A 365 -1.81 -2.36 4.51
C VAL A 365 -2.25 -3.38 3.48
#